data_AF-A0A2M7SSZ3-F1
#
_entry.id   AF-A0A2M7SSZ3-F1
#
_cell.length_a   1.000
_cell.length_b   1.000
_cell.length_c   1.000
_cell.angle_alpha   90.00
_cell.angle_beta   90.00
_cell.angle_gamma   90.00
#
_symmetry.space_group_name_H-M   'P 1'
#
loop_
_entity.id
_entity.type
_entity.pdbx_description
1 polymer ?
#
loop_
_entity_poly.entity_id
_entity_poly.type
_entity_poly.pdbx_seq_one_letter_code
_entity_poly.pdbx_strand_id
1 'polypeptide(L)'
;METFFTFLERRVDDCASLLCIGLDPHVSDILFPTADAARDFCLRLVKATAPYAAAFKPNAAFFEVFGAEGWDALKQVIEAVAEESARLGSTIPVILDAKRGDIASTAEAYAKSAFENLGIHAITLSPYLGKDSIDPFLAYKEKGVFLLCKTSNPGAGDLQDLLVKPQTSEVFKTSEVYAPLYIHVAKL
;
A
#
# COMPACT_ATOMS: atom_id res chain seq x y z
N MET A 1 18.17 12.17 4.10
CA MET A 1 17.73 11.19 3.09
C MET A 1 16.24 11.38 2.96
N GLU A 2 15.73 11.57 1.74
CA GLU A 2 14.29 11.70 1.52
C GLU A 2 13.64 10.32 1.73
N THR A 3 12.53 10.27 2.47
CA THR A 3 11.77 9.06 2.77
C THR A 3 10.33 9.22 2.30
N PHE A 4 9.58 8.11 2.23
CA PHE A 4 8.15 8.12 1.92
C PHE A 4 7.37 9.20 2.65
N PHE A 5 7.53 9.28 3.97
CA PHE A 5 6.78 10.23 4.78
C PHE A 5 7.22 11.68 4.55
N THR A 6 8.50 11.94 4.27
CA THR A 6 8.98 13.32 4.07
C THR A 6 8.43 13.94 2.78
N PHE A 7 8.40 13.19 1.67
CA PHE A 7 7.81 13.74 0.44
C PHE A 7 6.28 13.65 0.43
N LEU A 8 5.67 12.74 1.21
CA LEU A 8 4.21 12.76 1.43
C LEU A 8 3.80 14.05 2.16
N GLU A 9 4.49 14.42 3.25
CA GLU A 9 4.23 15.68 3.97
C GLU A 9 4.35 16.89 3.04
N ARG A 10 5.46 17.00 2.31
CA ARG A 10 5.66 18.06 1.31
C ARG A 10 4.55 18.05 0.25
N ARG A 11 4.17 16.87 -0.24
CA ARG A 11 3.13 16.76 -1.27
C ARG A 11 1.79 17.23 -0.75
N VAL A 12 1.43 16.87 0.48
CA VAL A 12 0.21 17.32 1.16
C VAL A 12 0.17 18.84 1.24
N ASP A 13 1.29 19.49 1.57
CA ASP A 13 1.40 20.95 1.59
C ASP A 13 1.28 21.55 0.17
N ASP A 14 2.01 21.00 -0.80
CA ASP A 14 2.03 21.47 -2.19
C ASP A 14 0.65 21.41 -2.86
N CYS A 15 -0.19 20.41 -2.52
CA CYS A 15 -1.52 20.23 -3.10
C CYS A 15 -2.67 20.60 -2.15
N ALA A 16 -2.37 21.03 -0.91
CA ALA A 16 -3.34 21.34 0.14
C ALA A 16 -4.42 20.27 0.34
N SER A 17 -4.02 18.99 0.32
CA SER A 17 -4.92 17.85 0.29
C SER A 17 -4.34 16.64 1.00
N LEU A 18 -5.21 15.83 1.61
CA LEU A 18 -4.90 14.50 2.16
C LEU A 18 -5.47 13.38 1.28
N LEU A 19 -5.96 13.72 0.08
CA LEU A 19 -6.67 12.78 -0.79
C LEU A 19 -5.72 11.75 -1.37
N CYS A 20 -5.95 10.48 -1.03
CA CYS A 20 -5.32 9.32 -1.67
C CYS A 20 -6.27 8.76 -2.73
N ILE A 21 -5.85 8.80 -4.00
CA ILE A 21 -6.67 8.34 -5.13
C ILE A 21 -6.41 6.85 -5.37
N GLY A 22 -7.45 6.02 -5.24
CA GLY A 22 -7.41 4.62 -5.66
C GLY A 22 -7.34 4.47 -7.18
N LEU A 23 -6.54 3.52 -7.66
CA LEU A 23 -6.43 3.18 -9.08
C LEU A 23 -6.81 1.73 -9.25
N ASP A 24 -8.13 1.51 -9.29
CA ASP A 24 -8.77 0.21 -9.17
C ASP A 24 -9.61 -0.03 -10.43
N PRO A 25 -9.01 -0.43 -11.57
CA PRO A 25 -9.72 -0.60 -12.85
C PRO A 25 -10.60 -1.84 -12.83
N HIS A 26 -11.77 -1.74 -12.19
CA HIS A 26 -12.75 -2.81 -12.15
C HIS A 26 -13.15 -3.20 -13.58
N VAL A 27 -13.18 -4.51 -13.86
CA VAL A 27 -13.60 -5.03 -15.18
C VAL A 27 -15.03 -4.61 -15.57
N SER A 28 -15.89 -4.31 -14.59
CA SER A 28 -17.24 -3.77 -14.80
C SER A 28 -17.26 -2.34 -15.34
N ASP A 29 -16.20 -1.58 -15.10
CA ASP A 29 -16.12 -0.16 -15.44
C ASP A 29 -15.50 0.05 -16.82
N ILE A 30 -15.12 -1.06 -17.48
CA ILE A 30 -14.40 -1.09 -18.76
C ILE A 30 -15.20 -1.93 -19.76
N LEU A 31 -15.66 -1.29 -20.84
CA LEU A 31 -16.53 -1.92 -21.85
C LEU A 31 -15.89 -3.15 -22.50
N PHE A 32 -14.58 -3.13 -22.73
CA PHE A 32 -13.78 -4.23 -23.27
C PHE A 32 -12.55 -4.42 -22.37
N PRO A 33 -12.66 -5.23 -21.30
CA PRO A 33 -11.62 -5.30 -20.28
C PRO A 33 -10.38 -6.02 -20.80
N THR A 34 -9.33 -5.25 -21.05
CA THR A 34 -7.96 -5.71 -21.35
C THR A 34 -6.98 -5.00 -20.41
N ALA A 35 -5.74 -5.50 -20.31
CA ALA A 35 -4.69 -4.82 -19.55
C ALA A 35 -4.47 -3.37 -20.05
N ASP A 36 -4.46 -3.15 -21.37
CA ASP A 36 -4.37 -1.82 -21.97
C ASP A 36 -5.55 -0.93 -21.58
N ALA A 37 -6.77 -1.46 -21.59
CA ALA A 37 -7.95 -0.68 -21.21
C ALA A 37 -7.94 -0.32 -19.71
N ALA A 38 -7.44 -1.23 -18.85
CA ALA A 38 -7.23 -0.97 -17.44
C ALA A 38 -6.13 0.10 -17.20
N ARG A 39 -5.03 0.03 -17.96
CA ARG A 39 -4.01 1.09 -17.99
C ARG A 39 -4.64 2.43 -18.37
N ASP A 40 -5.32 2.50 -19.52
CA ASP A 40 -5.86 3.75 -20.06
C ASP A 40 -6.94 4.35 -19.16
N PHE A 41 -7.70 3.51 -18.45
CA PHE A 41 -8.59 3.94 -17.38
C PHE A 41 -7.83 4.68 -16.28
N CYS A 42 -6.77 4.08 -15.75
CA CYS A 42 -5.95 4.67 -14.69
C CYS A 42 -5.19 5.92 -15.17
N LEU A 43 -4.66 5.93 -16.39
CA LEU A 43 -3.95 7.09 -16.95
C LEU A 43 -4.85 8.33 -17.03
N ARG A 44 -6.12 8.15 -17.42
CA ARG A 44 -7.10 9.26 -17.41
C ARG A 44 -7.35 9.79 -16.00
N LEU A 45 -7.47 8.92 -15.00
CA LEU A 45 -7.61 9.32 -13.61
C LEU A 45 -6.37 10.08 -13.14
N VAL A 46 -5.17 9.50 -13.31
CA VAL A 46 -3.90 10.13 -12.93
C VAL A 46 -3.79 11.53 -13.51
N LYS A 47 -3.98 11.69 -14.82
CA LYS A 47 -3.89 12.99 -15.49
C LYS A 47 -4.91 14.01 -14.97
N ALA A 48 -6.13 13.57 -14.67
CA ALA A 48 -7.20 14.45 -14.21
C ALA A 48 -7.04 14.83 -12.73
N THR A 49 -6.48 13.95 -11.90
CA THR A 49 -6.46 14.12 -10.44
C THR A 49 -5.09 14.41 -9.86
N ALA A 50 -4.00 14.30 -10.63
CA ALA A 50 -2.64 14.56 -10.15
C ALA A 50 -2.50 15.88 -9.39
N PRO A 51 -3.06 17.03 -9.84
CA PRO A 51 -2.95 18.29 -9.09
C PRO A 51 -3.51 18.26 -7.66
N TYR A 52 -4.43 17.34 -7.35
CA TYR A 52 -5.15 17.27 -6.06
C TYR A 52 -4.76 16.06 -5.20
N ALA A 53 -3.99 15.13 -5.77
CA ALA A 53 -3.64 13.87 -5.13
C ALA A 53 -2.44 14.06 -4.20
N ALA A 54 -2.64 13.71 -2.92
CA ALA A 54 -1.56 13.53 -1.96
C ALA A 54 -0.78 12.24 -2.23
N ALA A 55 -1.47 11.22 -2.76
CA ALA A 55 -0.87 9.95 -3.18
C ALA A 55 -1.79 9.24 -4.17
N PHE A 56 -1.23 8.34 -4.97
CA PHE A 56 -1.98 7.32 -5.73
C PHE A 56 -1.80 5.95 -5.09
N LYS A 57 -2.87 5.16 -5.08
CA LYS A 57 -2.89 3.82 -4.47
C LYS A 57 -3.46 2.77 -5.42
N PRO A 58 -2.70 2.30 -6.42
CA PRO A 58 -3.13 1.18 -7.24
C PRO A 58 -3.29 -0.08 -6.41
N ASN A 59 -4.42 -0.78 -6.58
CA ASN A 59 -4.63 -2.08 -5.97
C ASN A 59 -4.24 -3.19 -6.95
N ALA A 60 -3.25 -3.99 -6.55
CA ALA A 60 -2.59 -4.98 -7.40
C ALA A 60 -3.58 -5.99 -8.01
N ALA A 61 -4.64 -6.36 -7.27
CA ALA A 61 -5.59 -7.38 -7.71
C ALA A 61 -6.28 -7.04 -9.04
N PHE A 62 -6.57 -5.75 -9.29
CA PHE A 62 -7.22 -5.29 -10.52
C PHE A 62 -6.30 -5.27 -11.74
N PHE A 63 -5.00 -5.43 -11.51
CA PHE A 63 -4.02 -5.61 -12.58
C PHE A 63 -3.67 -7.10 -12.74
N GLU A 64 -3.50 -7.83 -11.64
CA GLU A 64 -3.19 -9.27 -11.62
C GLU A 64 -4.21 -10.12 -12.40
N VAL A 65 -5.48 -9.71 -12.45
CA VAL A 65 -6.54 -10.39 -13.22
C VAL A 65 -6.22 -10.51 -14.72
N PHE A 66 -5.38 -9.62 -15.26
CA PHE A 66 -4.94 -9.65 -16.66
C PHE A 66 -3.61 -10.38 -16.87
N GLY A 67 -3.09 -11.08 -15.86
CA GLY A 67 -1.82 -11.81 -15.95
C GLY A 67 -0.61 -10.90 -16.12
N ALA A 68 0.38 -11.34 -16.91
CA ALA A 68 1.63 -10.62 -17.11
C ALA A 68 1.42 -9.23 -17.72
N GLU A 69 0.53 -9.11 -18.69
CA GLU A 69 0.18 -7.84 -19.35
C GLU A 69 -0.40 -6.84 -18.35
N GLY A 70 -1.15 -7.32 -17.36
CA GLY A 70 -1.65 -6.49 -16.26
C GLY A 70 -0.55 -5.93 -15.38
N TRP A 71 0.49 -6.71 -15.11
CA TRP A 71 1.65 -6.25 -14.35
C TRP A 71 2.46 -5.18 -15.12
N ASP A 72 2.58 -5.34 -16.44
CA ASP A 72 3.18 -4.33 -17.32
C ASP A 72 2.32 -3.05 -17.38
N ALA A 73 0.99 -3.19 -17.41
CA ALA A 73 0.06 -2.07 -17.32
C ALA A 73 0.18 -1.32 -16.00
N LEU A 74 0.31 -2.02 -14.87
CA LEU A 74 0.55 -1.40 -13.56
C LEU A 74 1.84 -0.58 -13.57
N LYS A 75 2.93 -1.12 -14.14
CA LYS A 75 4.20 -0.40 -14.25
C LYS A 75 4.05 0.90 -15.04
N GLN A 76 3.37 0.87 -16.19
CA GLN A 76 3.09 2.05 -17.00
C GLN A 76 2.27 3.11 -16.26
N VAL A 77 1.31 2.69 -15.41
CA VAL A 77 0.54 3.61 -14.56
C VAL A 77 1.43 4.29 -13.52
N ILE A 78 2.36 3.55 -12.91
CA ILE A 78 3.32 4.11 -11.93
C ILE A 78 4.26 5.11 -12.61
N GLU A 79 4.76 4.78 -13.81
CA GLU A 79 5.59 5.67 -14.62
C GLU A 79 4.85 6.98 -14.95
N ALA A 80 3.57 6.92 -15.31
CA ALA A 80 2.76 8.11 -15.57
C ALA A 80 2.57 8.99 -14.32
N VAL A 81 2.47 8.41 -13.12
CA VAL A 81 2.45 9.20 -11.87
C VAL A 81 3.79 9.91 -11.65
N ALA A 82 4.91 9.27 -11.99
CA ALA A 82 6.23 9.88 -11.92
C ALA A 82 6.40 11.04 -12.92
N GLU A 83 5.87 10.89 -14.14
CA GLU A 83 5.83 11.97 -15.14
C GLU A 83 5.02 13.18 -14.66
N GLU A 84 3.83 12.95 -14.08
CA GLU A 84 3.02 14.02 -13.50
C GLU A 84 3.70 14.67 -12.29
N SER A 85 4.42 13.89 -11.48
CA SER A 85 5.23 14.39 -10.37
C SER A 85 6.32 15.35 -10.86
N ALA A 86 7.05 14.98 -11.91
CA ALA A 86 8.06 15.81 -12.53
C ALA A 86 7.46 17.09 -13.13
N ARG A 87 6.31 16.97 -13.81
CA ARG A 87 5.59 18.11 -14.39
C ARG A 87 5.14 19.12 -13.34
N LEU A 88 4.74 18.64 -12.15
CA LEU A 88 4.31 19.48 -11.04
C LEU A 88 5.48 19.99 -10.18
N GLY A 89 6.70 19.46 -10.36
CA GLY A 89 7.84 19.76 -9.51
C GLY A 89 7.67 19.28 -8.06
N SER A 90 6.79 18.30 -7.84
CA SER A 90 6.38 17.80 -6.53
C SER A 90 6.11 16.31 -6.64
N THR A 91 6.89 15.50 -5.93
CA THR A 91 6.78 14.03 -5.93
C THR A 91 5.41 13.60 -5.42
N ILE A 92 4.68 12.83 -6.23
CA ILE A 92 3.42 12.20 -5.81
C ILE A 92 3.73 10.75 -5.38
N PRO A 93 3.56 10.42 -4.09
CA PRO A 93 3.69 9.05 -3.59
C PRO A 93 2.80 8.04 -4.33
N VAL A 94 3.34 6.83 -4.48
CA VAL A 94 2.60 5.67 -4.99
C VAL A 94 2.63 4.57 -3.95
N ILE A 95 1.45 4.19 -3.48
CA ILE A 95 1.24 3.17 -2.46
C ILE A 95 0.65 1.92 -3.13
N LEU A 96 1.42 0.84 -3.26
CA LEU A 96 0.91 -0.40 -3.80
C LEU A 96 0.03 -1.10 -2.76
N ASP A 97 -1.27 -1.19 -3.06
CA ASP A 97 -2.21 -1.95 -2.24
C ASP A 97 -2.22 -3.41 -2.70
N ALA A 98 -1.33 -4.21 -2.11
CA ALA A 98 -1.08 -5.60 -2.48
C ALA A 98 -1.29 -6.61 -1.34
N LYS A 99 -1.48 -6.11 -0.10
CA LYS A 99 -1.71 -6.87 1.13
C LYS A 99 -0.81 -8.12 1.29
N ARG A 100 0.45 -8.04 0.87
CA ARG A 100 1.38 -9.18 0.87
C ARG A 100 1.69 -9.63 2.31
N GLY A 101 1.97 -10.91 2.48
CA GLY A 101 2.39 -11.48 3.76
C GLY A 101 2.86 -12.91 3.54
N ASP A 102 4.14 -13.17 3.81
CA ASP A 102 4.79 -14.47 3.62
C ASP A 102 6.03 -14.56 4.51
N ILE A 103 6.64 -15.74 4.63
CA ILE A 103 7.88 -15.95 5.39
C ILE A 103 9.06 -15.22 4.73
N ALA A 104 10.10 -14.96 5.53
CA ALA A 104 11.18 -14.02 5.21
C ALA A 104 11.74 -14.12 3.77
N SER A 105 12.13 -15.31 3.29
CA SER A 105 12.71 -15.45 1.94
C SER A 105 11.73 -15.08 0.82
N THR A 106 10.43 -15.37 1.00
CA THR A 106 9.40 -15.00 0.03
C THR A 106 9.03 -13.51 0.16
N ALA A 107 9.00 -12.98 1.38
CA ALA A 107 8.79 -11.57 1.64
C ALA A 107 9.91 -10.69 1.01
N GLU A 108 11.16 -11.14 0.99
CA GLU A 108 12.25 -10.49 0.25
C GLU A 108 11.97 -10.39 -1.26
N ALA A 109 11.43 -11.46 -1.86
CA ALA A 109 11.07 -11.45 -3.27
C ALA A 109 9.92 -10.46 -3.55
N TYR A 110 8.93 -10.37 -2.66
CA TYR A 110 7.89 -9.36 -2.76
C TYR A 110 8.42 -7.93 -2.60
N ALA A 111 9.34 -7.69 -1.66
CA ALA A 111 9.95 -6.38 -1.45
C ALA A 111 10.73 -5.92 -2.70
N LYS A 112 11.53 -6.81 -3.31
CA LYS A 112 12.23 -6.54 -4.58
C LYS A 112 11.26 -6.24 -5.72
N SER A 113 10.21 -7.05 -5.87
CA SER A 113 9.20 -6.84 -6.91
C SER A 113 8.54 -5.47 -6.78
N ALA A 114 8.18 -5.06 -5.55
CA ALA A 114 7.54 -3.78 -5.31
C ALA A 114 8.52 -2.60 -5.43
N PHE A 115 9.61 -2.60 -4.67
CA PHE A 115 10.47 -1.43 -4.51
C PHE A 115 11.52 -1.26 -5.59
N GLU A 116 12.02 -2.35 -6.18
CA GLU A 116 13.06 -2.31 -7.22
C GLU A 116 12.45 -2.41 -8.62
N ASN A 117 11.57 -3.40 -8.85
CA ASN A 117 11.04 -3.62 -10.20
C ASN A 117 9.92 -2.64 -10.59
N LEU A 118 8.95 -2.44 -9.69
CA LEU A 118 7.88 -1.45 -9.90
C LEU A 118 8.29 -0.04 -9.48
N GLY A 119 9.28 0.12 -8.60
CA GLY A 119 9.73 1.44 -8.14
C GLY A 119 8.73 2.18 -7.25
N ILE A 120 7.80 1.46 -6.60
CA ILE A 120 6.79 2.08 -5.72
C ILE A 120 7.42 2.69 -4.46
N HIS A 121 6.64 3.55 -3.80
CA HIS A 121 7.09 4.32 -2.65
C HIS A 121 6.67 3.69 -1.31
N ALA A 122 5.50 3.06 -1.28
CA ALA A 122 5.03 2.32 -0.11
C ALA A 122 4.15 1.13 -0.48
N ILE A 123 4.00 0.16 0.42
CA ILE A 123 3.19 -1.04 0.20
C ILE A 123 2.35 -1.40 1.42
N THR A 124 1.17 -2.00 1.19
CA THR A 124 0.35 -2.58 2.26
C THR A 124 0.73 -4.04 2.54
N LEU A 125 0.84 -4.44 3.81
CA LEU A 125 1.19 -5.81 4.22
C LEU A 125 0.21 -6.40 5.24
N SER A 126 0.01 -7.72 5.19
CA SER A 126 -0.71 -8.49 6.20
C SER A 126 0.25 -8.95 7.30
N PRO A 127 0.08 -8.50 8.57
CA PRO A 127 1.01 -8.81 9.65
C PRO A 127 0.75 -10.17 10.32
N TYR A 128 -0.17 -10.98 9.79
CA TYR A 128 -0.64 -12.21 10.45
C TYR A 128 0.48 -13.22 10.75
N LEU A 129 1.53 -13.26 9.92
CA LEU A 129 2.66 -14.18 10.08
C LEU A 129 3.74 -13.66 11.03
N GLY A 130 3.57 -12.48 11.64
CA GLY A 130 4.52 -11.90 12.59
C GLY A 130 5.52 -10.94 11.96
N LYS A 131 6.37 -10.34 12.81
CA LYS A 131 7.27 -9.25 12.45
C LYS A 131 8.35 -9.66 11.42
N ASP A 132 8.80 -10.90 11.47
CA ASP A 132 9.76 -11.47 10.53
C ASP A 132 9.24 -11.52 9.08
N SER A 133 7.92 -11.57 8.87
CA SER A 133 7.30 -11.39 7.54
C SER A 133 7.35 -9.94 7.02
N ILE A 134 7.59 -8.97 7.91
CA ILE A 134 7.59 -7.53 7.64
C ILE A 134 9.01 -6.97 7.51
N ASP A 135 9.96 -7.54 8.24
CA ASP A 135 11.36 -7.10 8.29
C ASP A 135 12.04 -6.95 6.92
N PRO A 136 11.82 -7.84 5.92
CA PRO A 136 12.36 -7.65 4.58
C PRO A 136 11.94 -6.33 3.91
N PHE A 137 10.72 -5.87 4.15
CA PHE A 137 10.24 -4.58 3.62
C PHE A 137 10.82 -3.41 4.41
N LEU A 138 10.93 -3.53 5.74
CA LEU A 138 11.53 -2.51 6.62
C LEU A 138 13.04 -2.35 6.42
N ALA A 139 13.70 -3.26 5.69
CA ALA A 139 15.09 -3.10 5.28
C ALA A 139 15.27 -1.90 4.32
N TYR A 140 14.24 -1.55 3.53
CA TYR A 140 14.20 -0.38 2.65
C TYR A 140 13.79 0.88 3.44
N LYS A 141 14.78 1.54 4.06
CA LYS A 141 14.56 2.62 5.05
C LYS A 141 13.88 3.87 4.50
N GLU A 142 13.91 4.06 3.20
CA GLU A 142 13.29 5.17 2.49
C GLU A 142 11.83 4.89 2.10
N LYS A 143 11.36 3.64 2.20
CA LYS A 143 10.03 3.21 1.76
C LYS A 143 9.01 3.23 2.90
N GLY A 144 7.73 3.32 2.54
CA GLY A 144 6.61 3.21 3.48
C GLY A 144 6.05 1.78 3.55
N VAL A 145 5.62 1.38 4.74
CA VAL A 145 4.94 0.10 4.96
C VAL A 145 3.66 0.36 5.76
N PHE A 146 2.51 -0.05 5.21
CA PHE A 146 1.20 0.07 5.85
C PHE A 146 0.70 -1.31 6.28
N LEU A 147 0.65 -1.57 7.59
CA LEU A 147 0.16 -2.85 8.11
C LEU A 147 -1.37 -2.87 8.18
N LEU A 148 -1.98 -3.98 7.75
CA LEU A 148 -3.40 -4.22 7.96
C LEU A 148 -3.68 -4.38 9.45
N CYS A 149 -4.28 -3.34 10.03
CA CYS A 149 -4.62 -3.28 11.45
C CYS A 149 -6.12 -3.54 11.66
N LYS A 150 -6.96 -2.57 11.26
CA LYS A 150 -8.43 -2.70 11.26
C LYS A 150 -8.96 -2.41 9.86
N THR A 151 -9.49 -3.43 9.19
CA THR A 151 -10.01 -3.29 7.83
C THR A 151 -11.48 -2.85 7.82
N SER A 152 -11.94 -2.31 6.69
CA SER A 152 -13.27 -1.71 6.56
C SER A 152 -14.40 -2.68 6.18
N ASN A 153 -14.07 -3.93 5.85
CA ASN A 153 -15.06 -4.92 5.41
C ASN A 153 -15.92 -5.44 6.58
N PRO A 154 -17.17 -5.91 6.33
CA PRO A 154 -18.04 -6.45 7.37
C PRO A 154 -17.42 -7.59 8.21
N GLY A 155 -16.63 -8.46 7.57
CA GLY A 155 -15.94 -9.58 8.22
C GLY A 155 -14.67 -9.19 8.99
N ALA A 156 -14.33 -7.91 9.11
CA ALA A 156 -13.16 -7.47 9.88
C ALA A 156 -13.20 -7.98 11.34
N GLY A 157 -14.39 -8.07 11.92
CA GLY A 157 -14.59 -8.50 13.31
C GLY A 157 -14.31 -9.98 13.57
N ASP A 158 -14.27 -10.83 12.54
CA ASP A 158 -14.09 -12.29 12.70
C ASP A 158 -12.76 -12.64 13.38
N LEU A 159 -11.72 -11.85 13.11
CA LEU A 159 -10.40 -11.99 13.73
C LEU A 159 -9.96 -10.74 14.48
N GLN A 160 -10.16 -9.55 13.91
CA GLN A 160 -9.48 -8.34 14.38
C GLN A 160 -10.05 -7.84 15.71
N ASP A 161 -11.33 -8.13 16.00
CA ASP A 161 -12.01 -7.75 17.24
C ASP A 161 -11.89 -8.80 18.34
N LEU A 162 -11.23 -9.93 18.07
CA LEU A 162 -10.96 -10.94 19.10
C LEU A 162 -10.15 -10.32 20.23
N LEU A 163 -10.63 -10.49 21.44
CA LEU A 163 -9.94 -10.04 22.65
C LEU A 163 -8.73 -10.94 22.89
N VAL A 164 -7.54 -10.36 22.81
CA VAL A 164 -6.29 -11.08 23.10
C VAL A 164 -5.62 -10.48 24.33
N LYS A 165 -4.96 -11.36 25.09
CA LYS A 165 -4.12 -10.98 26.22
C LYS A 165 -2.72 -10.68 25.69
N PRO A 166 -2.18 -9.47 25.86
CA PRO A 166 -0.79 -9.19 25.49
C PRO A 166 0.13 -10.11 26.29
N GLN A 167 1.07 -10.78 25.62
CA GLN A 167 2.18 -11.45 26.29
C GLN A 167 3.13 -10.37 26.80
N THR A 168 2.87 -9.84 28.00
CA THR A 168 3.86 -9.02 28.71
C THR A 168 5.02 -9.92 29.11
N SER A 169 6.24 -9.55 28.70
CA SER A 169 7.46 -10.03 29.38
C SER A 169 7.34 -9.76 30.88
N GLU A 170 7.92 -10.66 31.69
CA GLU A 170 7.66 -10.91 33.12
C GLU A 170 7.80 -9.72 34.11
N VAL A 171 7.92 -8.47 33.65
CA VAL A 171 8.31 -7.32 34.48
C VAL A 171 7.13 -6.45 34.93
N PHE A 172 5.95 -6.54 34.31
CA PHE A 172 4.80 -5.72 34.71
C PHE A 172 3.62 -6.55 35.20
N LYS A 173 3.49 -6.65 36.53
CA LYS A 173 2.23 -7.01 37.21
C LYS A 173 1.23 -5.86 37.00
N THR A 174 0.59 -5.80 35.85
CA THR A 174 -0.60 -4.97 35.65
C THR A 174 -1.78 -5.84 35.24
N SER A 175 -2.95 -5.43 35.71
CA SER A 175 -4.26 -6.08 35.54
C SER A 175 -4.48 -6.66 34.15
N GLU A 176 -5.26 -7.74 34.07
CA GLU A 176 -5.66 -8.45 32.86
C GLU A 176 -6.42 -7.56 31.87
N VAL A 177 -5.73 -6.67 31.17
CA VAL A 177 -6.34 -5.85 30.12
C VAL A 177 -6.29 -6.64 28.81
N TYR A 178 -7.34 -7.41 28.58
CA TYR A 178 -7.66 -7.89 27.24
C TYR A 178 -7.91 -6.68 26.34
N ALA A 179 -7.37 -6.71 25.13
CA ALA A 179 -7.65 -5.71 24.11
C ALA A 179 -7.88 -6.40 22.76
N PRO A 180 -8.67 -5.79 21.86
CA PRO A 180 -8.86 -6.31 20.51
C PRO A 180 -7.53 -6.53 19.80
N LEU A 181 -7.43 -7.60 18.99
CA LEU A 181 -6.23 -7.96 18.24
C LEU A 181 -5.67 -6.78 17.43
N TYR A 182 -6.54 -5.99 16.78
CA TYR A 182 -6.09 -4.84 15.99
C TYR A 182 -5.33 -3.79 16.84
N ILE A 183 -5.67 -3.61 18.12
CA ILE A 183 -4.95 -2.68 19.01
C ILE A 183 -3.52 -3.16 19.28
N HIS A 184 -3.31 -4.48 19.32
CA HIS A 184 -1.96 -5.04 19.45
C HIS A 184 -1.17 -4.90 18.17
N VAL A 185 -1.79 -5.14 17.01
CA VAL A 185 -1.16 -4.93 15.70
C VAL A 185 -0.74 -3.46 15.51
N ALA A 186 -1.55 -2.49 15.97
CA ALA A 186 -1.23 -1.08 15.90
C ALA A 186 0.01 -0.66 16.72
N LYS A 187 0.52 -1.53 17.60
CA LYS A 187 1.67 -1.29 18.47
C LYS A 187 2.92 -2.09 18.08
N LEU A 188 2.84 -2.90 17.02
CA LEU A 188 4.00 -3.59 16.43
C LEU A 188 4.98 -2.57 15.83
#